data_AF-A0A3D5W975-F1
#
_entry.id   AF-A0A3D5W975-F1
#
_cell.length_a   1.000
_cell.length_b   1.000
_cell.length_c   1.000
_cell.angle_alpha   90.00
_cell.angle_beta   90.00
_cell.angle_gamma   90.00
#
_symmetry.space_group_name_H-M   'P 1'
#
loop_
_entity.id
_entity.type
_entity.pdbx_description
1 polymer ?
#
loop_
_entity_poly.entity_id
_entity_poly.type
_entity_poly.pdbx_seq_one_letter_code
_entity_poly.pdbx_strand_id
1 'polypeptide(L)'
;MRWNSRVGLTRRLNALSGVHRESVIQDVDIPLENAAAFIDFFEREIGIRPVWVCPARHDRSRGEYPLFPMRDDTLYINFGFWDGVRSRQNYPRGHFNRLIEDEVAELGGIKSLYSESFYSKEAFDEQYGGDLYRSLKARYDPDGRLKDLYQKCVLRQ
;
A
#
# COMPACT_ATOMS: atom_id res chain seq x y z
N MET A 1 -15.89 19.39 2.09
CA MET A 1 -15.72 17.97 1.69
C MET A 1 -16.54 16.97 2.51
N ARG A 2 -16.64 17.08 3.85
CA ARG A 2 -17.36 16.13 4.74
C ARG A 2 -18.87 15.91 4.50
N TRP A 3 -19.57 16.85 3.85
CA TRP A 3 -21.01 16.73 3.62
C TRP A 3 -21.33 15.81 2.44
N ASN A 4 -20.57 15.93 1.34
CA ASN A 4 -20.76 15.12 0.12
C ASN A 4 -20.47 13.62 0.37
N SER A 5 -19.51 13.31 1.26
CA SER A 5 -19.25 11.94 1.73
C SER A 5 -20.37 11.36 2.59
N ARG A 6 -21.18 12.21 3.26
CA ARG A 6 -22.31 11.77 4.11
C ARG A 6 -23.59 11.53 3.31
N VAL A 7 -23.92 12.38 2.33
CA VAL A 7 -25.16 12.26 1.53
C VAL A 7 -24.98 11.41 0.26
N GLY A 8 -23.75 11.09 -0.14
CA GLY A 8 -23.48 10.19 -1.28
C GLY A 8 -23.90 10.75 -2.64
N LEU A 9 -24.17 12.06 -2.75
CA LEU A 9 -24.69 12.71 -3.95
C LEU A 9 -23.74 12.54 -5.15
N THR A 10 -22.43 12.70 -4.93
CA THR A 10 -21.40 12.44 -5.95
C THR A 10 -21.35 10.98 -6.36
N ARG A 11 -21.56 10.05 -5.42
CA ARG A 11 -21.52 8.61 -5.68
C ARG A 11 -22.70 8.19 -6.57
N ARG A 12 -23.89 8.78 -6.33
CA ARG A 12 -25.09 8.60 -7.17
C ARG A 12 -24.95 9.22 -8.56
N LEU A 13 -24.43 10.45 -8.65
CA LEU A 13 -24.16 11.10 -9.95
C LEU A 13 -23.11 10.34 -10.76
N ASN A 14 -22.05 9.85 -10.11
CA ASN A 14 -21.01 9.04 -10.76
C ASN A 14 -21.58 7.71 -11.28
N ALA A 15 -22.41 7.03 -10.48
CA ALA A 15 -23.09 5.79 -10.90
C ALA A 15 -24.00 6.01 -12.13
N LEU A 16 -24.68 7.17 -12.20
CA LEU A 16 -25.47 7.56 -13.38
C LEU A 16 -24.60 7.92 -14.59
N SER A 17 -23.38 8.41 -14.36
CA SER A 17 -22.43 8.75 -15.43
C SER A 17 -21.58 7.57 -15.95
N GLY A 18 -21.71 6.39 -15.34
CA GLY A 18 -20.87 5.22 -15.65
C GLY A 18 -19.40 5.36 -15.24
N VAL A 19 -19.08 6.31 -14.35
CA VAL A 19 -17.72 6.55 -13.85
C VAL A 19 -17.57 5.92 -12.47
N HIS A 20 -16.70 4.94 -12.38
CA HIS A 20 -16.30 4.28 -11.13
C HIS A 20 -15.07 4.97 -10.54
N ARG A 21 -14.96 5.00 -9.22
CA ARG A 21 -13.82 5.60 -8.52
C ARG A 21 -13.28 4.65 -7.46
N GLU A 22 -11.99 4.40 -7.49
CA GLU A 22 -11.26 3.65 -6.44
C GLU A 22 -10.31 4.61 -5.73
N SER A 23 -10.30 4.60 -4.38
CA SER A 23 -9.34 5.39 -3.60
C SER A 23 -7.97 4.70 -3.65
N VAL A 24 -6.94 5.45 -4.03
CA VAL A 24 -5.54 5.00 -4.05
C VAL A 24 -4.75 6.00 -3.24
N ILE A 25 -4.31 5.57 -2.07
CA ILE A 25 -3.52 6.37 -1.13
C ILE A 25 -2.41 5.43 -0.68
N GLN A 26 -1.20 5.62 -1.16
CA GLN A 26 -0.10 4.74 -0.79
C GLN A 26 1.20 5.51 -0.68
N ASP A 27 2.13 4.87 -0.01
CA ASP A 27 3.52 5.25 0.02
C ASP A 27 4.35 3.97 -0.13
N VAL A 28 5.27 3.95 -1.10
CA VAL A 28 6.01 2.76 -1.49
C VAL A 28 7.48 3.08 -1.65
N ASP A 29 8.34 2.23 -1.12
CA ASP A 29 9.79 2.33 -1.21
C ASP A 29 10.29 1.38 -2.30
N ILE A 30 10.81 1.95 -3.40
CA ILE A 30 11.33 1.19 -4.55
C ILE A 30 12.85 1.30 -4.57
N PRO A 31 13.61 0.20 -4.76
CA PRO A 31 15.05 0.28 -4.99
C PRO A 31 15.39 1.28 -6.09
N LEU A 32 16.42 2.11 -5.88
CA LEU A 32 16.79 3.18 -6.80
C LEU A 32 16.96 2.68 -8.25
N GLU A 33 17.57 1.50 -8.42
CA GLU A 33 17.80 0.86 -9.71
C GLU A 33 16.50 0.59 -10.49
N ASN A 34 15.37 0.45 -9.79
CA ASN A 34 14.05 0.13 -10.33
C ASN A 34 13.08 1.32 -10.28
N ALA A 35 13.49 2.47 -9.71
CA ALA A 35 12.61 3.62 -9.51
C ALA A 35 12.07 4.20 -10.84
N ALA A 36 12.87 4.16 -11.90
CA ALA A 36 12.44 4.59 -13.24
C ALA A 36 11.35 3.65 -13.82
N ALA A 37 11.50 2.33 -13.64
CA ALA A 37 10.48 1.38 -14.08
C ALA A 37 9.16 1.59 -13.34
N PHE A 38 9.22 1.83 -12.02
CA PHE A 38 8.04 2.11 -11.22
C PHE A 38 7.29 3.36 -11.70
N ILE A 39 7.99 4.48 -11.97
CA ILE A 39 7.30 5.70 -12.39
C ILE A 39 6.68 5.54 -13.78
N ASP A 40 7.33 4.83 -14.70
CA ASP A 40 6.79 4.53 -16.04
C ASP A 40 5.52 3.68 -15.95
N PHE A 41 5.51 2.65 -15.08
CA PHE A 41 4.30 1.91 -14.75
C PHE A 41 3.23 2.81 -14.15
N PHE A 42 3.60 3.61 -13.16
CA PHE A 42 2.66 4.43 -12.40
C PHE A 42 1.97 5.47 -13.28
N GLU A 43 2.69 6.12 -14.18
CA GLU A 43 2.11 7.06 -15.13
C GLU A 43 1.16 6.39 -16.11
N ARG A 44 1.51 5.19 -16.59
CA ARG A 44 0.71 4.44 -17.57
C ARG A 44 -0.59 3.90 -16.99
N GLU A 45 -0.53 3.28 -15.81
CA GLU A 45 -1.64 2.53 -15.23
C GLU A 45 -2.48 3.34 -14.23
N ILE A 46 -1.85 4.29 -13.50
CA ILE A 46 -2.47 4.95 -12.35
C ILE A 46 -2.69 6.45 -12.61
N GLY A 47 -1.63 7.16 -13.02
CA GLY A 47 -1.69 8.56 -13.46
C GLY A 47 -2.09 9.59 -12.40
N ILE A 48 -2.02 9.27 -11.10
CA ILE A 48 -2.31 10.22 -10.02
C ILE A 48 -1.22 11.30 -9.98
N ARG A 49 -1.64 12.55 -9.79
CA ARG A 49 -0.74 13.70 -9.57
C ARG A 49 -1.29 14.62 -8.47
N PRO A 50 -0.42 15.23 -7.64
CA PRO A 50 1.05 15.12 -7.64
C PRO A 50 1.56 13.79 -7.06
N VAL A 51 2.84 13.49 -7.31
CA VAL A 51 3.59 12.39 -6.67
C VAL A 51 4.72 12.98 -5.84
N TRP A 52 4.83 12.57 -4.58
CA TRP A 52 5.96 12.89 -3.71
C TRP A 52 7.09 11.89 -3.93
N VAL A 53 8.32 12.38 -3.97
CA VAL A 53 9.51 11.58 -4.27
C VAL A 53 10.59 11.92 -3.25
N CYS A 54 10.95 10.94 -2.40
CA CYS A 54 11.94 11.13 -1.34
C CYS A 54 12.99 10.01 -1.36
N PRO A 55 14.30 10.32 -1.36
CA PRO A 55 15.31 9.30 -1.11
C PRO A 55 15.19 8.74 0.31
N ALA A 56 15.25 7.41 0.45
CA ALA A 56 15.12 6.71 1.72
C ALA A 56 16.18 5.61 1.86
N ARG A 57 16.63 5.36 3.09
CA ARG A 57 17.56 4.27 3.41
C ARG A 57 17.40 3.85 4.86
N HIS A 58 17.56 2.56 5.14
CA HIS A 58 17.71 2.08 6.51
C HIS A 58 19.04 2.47 7.14
N ASP A 59 18.98 2.92 8.39
CA ASP A 59 20.15 3.16 9.22
C ASP A 59 20.35 1.97 10.16
N ARG A 60 21.27 1.07 9.80
CA ARG A 60 21.60 -0.11 10.61
C ARG A 60 22.05 0.22 12.03
N SER A 61 22.59 1.42 12.26
CA SER A 61 23.02 1.81 13.61
C SER A 61 21.84 1.92 14.58
N ARG A 62 20.61 1.98 14.07
CA ARG A 62 19.37 2.08 14.86
C ARG A 62 18.68 0.75 15.11
N GLY A 63 19.20 -0.35 14.55
CA GLY A 63 18.69 -1.71 14.75
C GLY A 63 18.05 -2.31 13.50
N GLU A 64 17.40 -3.47 13.69
CA GLU A 64 16.70 -4.20 12.63
C GLU A 64 15.23 -3.81 12.55
N TYR A 65 14.68 -3.84 11.33
CA TYR A 65 13.29 -3.49 11.04
C TYR A 65 12.55 -4.70 10.45
N PRO A 66 12.28 -5.75 11.25
CA PRO A 66 11.77 -7.03 10.75
C PRO A 66 10.37 -6.98 10.15
N LEU A 67 9.59 -5.94 10.47
CA LEU A 67 8.22 -5.76 9.95
C LEU A 67 8.18 -4.78 8.76
N PHE A 68 9.32 -4.27 8.34
CA PHE A 68 9.45 -3.42 7.15
C PHE A 68 10.85 -3.64 6.55
N PRO A 69 11.17 -4.85 6.07
CA PRO A 69 12.52 -5.19 5.67
C PRO A 69 12.93 -4.46 4.38
N MET A 70 13.90 -3.56 4.48
CA MET A 70 14.61 -2.96 3.34
C MET A 70 16.07 -3.40 3.38
N ARG A 71 16.70 -3.51 2.20
CA ARG A 71 18.12 -3.86 2.07
C ARG A 71 19.02 -2.72 2.57
N ASP A 72 20.01 -3.05 3.39
CA ASP A 72 20.87 -2.06 4.05
C ASP A 72 21.82 -1.32 3.09
N ASP A 73 22.22 -2.00 2.01
CA ASP A 73 23.16 -1.52 1.00
C ASP A 73 22.47 -0.85 -0.19
N THR A 74 21.15 -0.69 -0.13
CA THR A 74 20.32 -0.15 -1.20
C THR A 74 19.79 1.22 -0.82
N LEU A 75 19.90 2.18 -1.73
CA LEU A 75 19.14 3.43 -1.67
C LEU A 75 17.77 3.18 -2.28
N TYR A 76 16.72 3.62 -1.61
CA TYR A 76 15.35 3.53 -2.11
C TYR A 76 14.86 4.93 -2.50
N ILE A 77 13.89 4.95 -3.40
CA ILE A 77 13.05 6.11 -3.66
C ILE A 77 11.66 5.79 -3.16
N ASN A 78 11.23 6.59 -2.19
CA ASN A 78 9.90 6.59 -1.63
C ASN A 78 8.96 7.41 -2.53
N PHE A 79 7.88 6.79 -3.00
CA PHE A 79 6.86 7.41 -3.84
C PHE A 79 5.52 7.50 -3.09
N GLY A 80 5.15 8.72 -2.70
CA GLY A 80 3.88 9.01 -2.03
C GLY A 80 2.83 9.58 -2.99
N PHE A 81 1.62 9.01 -3.01
CA PHE A 81 0.54 9.47 -3.89
C PHE A 81 -0.85 9.21 -3.29
N TRP A 82 -1.79 10.13 -3.53
CA TRP A 82 -3.13 10.09 -2.94
C TRP A 82 -4.19 10.75 -3.84
N ASP A 83 -5.12 9.96 -4.39
CA ASP A 83 -6.37 10.45 -4.96
C ASP A 83 -7.35 9.27 -5.12
N GLY A 84 -8.40 9.42 -5.92
CA GLY A 84 -9.16 8.30 -6.43
C GLY A 84 -9.11 8.23 -7.94
N VAL A 85 -8.61 7.10 -8.44
CA VAL A 85 -8.54 6.76 -9.86
C VAL A 85 -9.95 6.60 -10.40
N ARG A 86 -10.24 7.24 -11.53
CA ARG A 86 -11.55 7.18 -12.20
C ARG A 86 -11.46 6.27 -13.41
N SER A 87 -12.41 5.35 -13.54
CA SER A 87 -12.50 4.46 -14.71
C SER A 87 -13.93 4.40 -15.22
N ARG A 88 -14.10 4.18 -16.53
CA ARG A 88 -15.40 3.80 -17.12
C ARG A 88 -15.68 2.31 -16.99
N GLN A 89 -14.65 1.51 -16.73
CA GLN A 89 -14.80 0.10 -16.43
C GLN A 89 -15.09 -0.11 -14.95
N ASN A 90 -15.97 -1.05 -14.65
CA ASN A 90 -16.28 -1.47 -13.30
C ASN A 90 -15.32 -2.57 -12.85
N TYR A 91 -14.19 -2.19 -12.26
CA TYR A 91 -13.24 -3.14 -11.71
C TYR A 91 -13.66 -3.68 -10.34
N PRO A 92 -13.22 -4.90 -9.96
CA PRO A 92 -13.33 -5.38 -8.59
C PRO A 92 -12.66 -4.42 -7.61
N ARG A 93 -13.20 -4.29 -6.39
CA ARG A 93 -12.64 -3.39 -5.36
C ARG A 93 -11.15 -3.64 -5.15
N GLY A 94 -10.34 -2.58 -5.20
CA GLY A 94 -8.91 -2.66 -4.92
C GLY A 94 -8.08 -3.04 -6.13
N HIS A 95 -8.63 -2.92 -7.34
CA HIS A 95 -7.95 -3.30 -8.55
C HIS A 95 -6.66 -2.50 -8.76
N PHE A 96 -6.75 -1.17 -8.67
CA PHE A 96 -5.58 -0.30 -8.82
C PHE A 96 -4.63 -0.43 -7.64
N ASN A 97 -5.15 -0.62 -6.43
CA ASN A 97 -4.28 -0.88 -5.27
C ASN A 97 -3.50 -2.20 -5.44
N ARG A 98 -4.13 -3.28 -5.92
CA ARG A 98 -3.45 -4.55 -6.21
C ARG A 98 -2.42 -4.42 -7.32
N LEU A 99 -2.75 -3.75 -8.43
CA LEU A 99 -1.78 -3.50 -9.50
C LEU A 99 -0.51 -2.83 -8.96
N ILE A 100 -0.66 -1.84 -8.08
CA ILE A 100 0.49 -1.16 -7.46
C ILE A 100 1.22 -2.12 -6.50
N GLU A 101 0.50 -2.86 -5.66
CA GLU A 101 1.09 -3.81 -4.71
C GLU A 101 1.90 -4.92 -5.41
N ASP A 102 1.39 -5.41 -6.54
CA ASP A 102 2.03 -6.43 -7.38
C ASP A 102 3.29 -5.85 -8.03
N GLU A 103 3.20 -4.68 -8.68
CA GLU A 103 4.36 -4.02 -9.29
C GLU A 103 5.46 -3.69 -8.25
N VAL A 104 5.07 -3.21 -7.07
CA VAL A 104 6.00 -2.94 -5.97
C VAL A 104 6.75 -4.21 -5.58
N ALA A 105 6.05 -5.34 -5.47
CA ALA A 105 6.67 -6.62 -5.14
C ALA A 105 7.62 -7.09 -6.27
N GLU A 106 7.20 -6.99 -7.53
CA GLU A 106 8.02 -7.35 -8.69
C GLU A 106 9.31 -6.53 -8.78
N LEU A 107 9.25 -5.25 -8.45
CA LEU A 107 10.39 -4.34 -8.44
C LEU A 107 11.24 -4.41 -7.16
N GLY A 108 10.95 -5.35 -6.26
CA GLY A 108 11.69 -5.55 -5.00
C GLY A 108 11.51 -4.40 -4.00
N GLY A 109 10.40 -3.69 -4.11
CA GLY A 109 10.00 -2.62 -3.20
C GLY A 109 9.13 -3.11 -2.05
N ILE A 110 8.68 -2.17 -1.23
CA ILE A 110 7.81 -2.43 -0.09
C ILE A 110 6.81 -1.29 0.10
N LYS A 111 5.60 -1.62 0.54
CA LYS A 111 4.52 -0.64 0.77
C LYS A 111 4.38 -0.33 2.25
N SER A 112 4.24 0.94 2.59
CA SER A 112 3.87 1.38 3.94
C SER A 112 2.43 0.98 4.32
N LEU A 113 2.25 0.39 5.50
CA LEU A 113 0.99 -0.20 5.97
C LEU A 113 0.01 0.78 6.67
N TYR A 114 -0.05 2.04 6.23
CA TYR A 114 -0.95 3.04 6.83
C TYR A 114 -2.31 3.15 6.11
N SER A 115 -2.40 2.66 4.87
CA SER A 115 -3.59 2.72 4.04
C SER A 115 -4.16 1.32 3.78
N GLU A 116 -5.22 1.24 2.97
CA GLU A 116 -5.80 -0.06 2.64
C GLU A 116 -4.79 -0.93 1.89
N SER A 117 -4.64 -2.17 2.34
CA SER A 117 -3.84 -3.18 1.66
C SER A 117 -4.69 -4.34 1.17
N PHE A 118 -4.29 -4.97 0.06
CA PHE A 118 -5.06 -6.03 -0.60
C PHE A 118 -4.29 -7.34 -0.80
N TYR A 119 -3.14 -7.47 -0.14
CA TYR A 119 -2.35 -8.70 -0.09
C TYR A 119 -3.16 -9.92 0.37
N SER A 120 -2.80 -11.10 -0.16
CA SER A 120 -3.16 -12.36 0.48
C SER A 120 -2.46 -12.50 1.83
N LYS A 121 -2.91 -13.44 2.66
CA LYS A 121 -2.28 -13.70 3.94
C LYS A 121 -0.82 -14.15 3.76
N GLU A 122 -0.59 -14.99 2.76
CA GLU A 122 0.70 -15.56 2.42
C GLU A 122 1.68 -14.47 1.98
N ALA A 123 1.28 -13.63 1.01
CA ALA A 123 2.12 -12.52 0.52
C ALA A 123 2.40 -11.48 1.62
N PHE A 124 1.41 -11.22 2.48
CA PHE A 124 1.59 -10.32 3.61
C PHE A 124 2.59 -10.87 4.63
N ASP A 125 2.50 -12.16 4.96
CA ASP A 125 3.42 -12.77 5.91
C ASP A 125 4.86 -12.83 5.37
N GLU A 126 5.03 -13.03 4.06
CA GLU A 126 6.32 -12.98 3.39
C GLU A 126 6.96 -11.58 3.48
N GLN A 127 6.19 -10.53 3.25
CA GLN A 127 6.71 -9.15 3.25
C GLN A 127 6.88 -8.56 4.66
N TYR A 128 5.98 -8.87 5.60
CA TYR A 128 5.87 -8.16 6.89
C TYR A 128 6.18 -9.05 8.10
N GLY A 129 7.23 -9.87 7.97
CA GLY A 129 7.89 -10.55 9.09
C GLY A 129 7.24 -11.83 9.60
N GLY A 130 6.14 -12.30 9.00
CA GLY A 130 5.55 -13.64 9.19
C GLY A 130 5.67 -14.24 10.59
N ASP A 131 6.51 -15.28 10.72
CA ASP A 131 6.73 -16.01 11.98
C ASP A 131 7.37 -15.15 13.07
N LEU A 132 8.26 -14.24 12.70
CA LEU A 132 8.87 -13.32 13.66
C LEU A 132 7.80 -12.43 14.28
N TYR A 133 6.89 -11.86 13.47
CA TYR A 133 5.74 -11.12 13.99
C TYR A 133 4.86 -11.99 14.90
N ARG A 134 4.54 -13.23 14.49
CA ARG A 134 3.73 -14.15 15.29
C ARG A 134 4.36 -14.45 16.65
N SER A 135 5.67 -14.65 16.70
CA SER A 135 6.40 -14.89 17.96
C SER A 135 6.30 -13.68 18.90
N LEU A 136 6.41 -12.47 18.38
CA LEU A 136 6.24 -11.23 19.14
C LEU A 136 4.80 -11.09 19.63
N LYS A 137 3.82 -11.37 18.78
CA LYS A 137 2.40 -11.34 19.14
C LYS A 137 2.07 -12.32 20.26
N ALA A 138 2.55 -13.56 20.18
CA ALA A 138 2.34 -14.56 21.22
C ALA A 138 3.01 -14.16 22.56
N ARG A 139 4.18 -13.52 22.50
CA ARG A 139 4.88 -13.07 23.71
C ARG A 139 4.20 -11.90 24.41
N TYR A 140 3.70 -10.92 23.63
CA TYR A 140 3.25 -9.64 24.17
C TYR A 140 1.72 -9.48 24.22
N ASP A 141 0.96 -10.32 23.52
CA ASP A 141 -0.50 -10.41 23.61
C ASP A 141 -0.96 -11.86 23.42
N PRO A 142 -0.62 -12.76 24.36
CA PRO A 142 -0.90 -14.20 24.27
C PRO A 142 -2.39 -14.53 24.17
N ASP A 143 -3.25 -13.67 24.77
CA ASP A 143 -4.70 -13.84 24.76
C ASP A 143 -5.36 -13.22 23.51
N GLY A 144 -4.57 -12.61 22.60
CA GLY A 144 -5.07 -12.04 21.36
C GLY A 144 -6.08 -10.90 21.55
N ARG A 145 -5.90 -10.07 22.58
CA ARG A 145 -6.84 -8.97 22.92
C ARG A 145 -6.88 -7.88 21.86
N LEU A 146 -5.77 -7.66 21.18
CA LEU A 146 -5.63 -6.72 20.07
C LEU A 146 -5.65 -7.46 18.74
N LYS A 147 -6.08 -6.78 17.66
CA LYS A 147 -5.92 -7.29 16.30
C LYS A 147 -4.46 -7.62 16.01
N ASP A 148 -4.24 -8.67 15.24
CA ASP A 148 -2.94 -8.92 14.62
C ASP A 148 -2.68 -7.94 13.46
N LEU A 149 -1.46 -7.95 12.92
CA LEU A 149 -1.04 -6.99 11.90
C LEU A 149 -1.83 -7.15 10.59
N TYR A 150 -2.13 -8.37 10.17
CA TYR A 150 -2.91 -8.64 8.96
C TYR A 150 -4.39 -8.25 9.15
N GLN A 151 -4.96 -8.59 10.31
CA GLN A 151 -6.30 -8.16 10.71
C GLN A 151 -6.44 -6.64 10.75
N LYS A 152 -5.38 -5.94 11.15
CA LYS A 152 -5.36 -4.48 11.23
C LYS A 152 -5.20 -3.82 9.85
N CYS A 153 -4.31 -4.35 9.01
CA CYS A 153 -3.86 -3.68 7.80
C CYS A 153 -4.59 -4.13 6.52
N VAL A 154 -5.13 -5.36 6.50
CA VAL A 154 -5.74 -5.95 5.30
C VAL A 154 -7.23 -6.23 5.53
N LEU A 155 -7.59 -6.84 6.66
CA LEU A 155 -8.98 -7.19 6.92
C LEU A 155 -9.81 -5.97 7.31
N ARG A 156 -11.05 -5.93 6.80
CA ARG A 156 -12.06 -4.93 7.18
C ARG A 156 -12.91 -5.46 8.33
N GLN A 157 -12.30 -5.53 9.51
CA GLN A 157 -12.92 -5.96 10.77
C GLN A 157 -12.91 -4.82 11.78
#